data_AF-A0A068RKL6-F1
#
_entry.id   AF-A0A068RKL6-F1
#
_cell.length_a   1.000
_cell.length_b   1.000
_cell.length_c   1.000
_cell.angle_alpha   90.00
_cell.angle_beta   90.00
_cell.angle_gamma   90.00
#
_symmetry.space_group_name_H-M   'P 1'
#
loop_
_entity.id
_entity.type
_entity.pdbx_description
1 polymer ?
#
loop_
_entity_poly.entity_id
_entity_poly.type
_entity_poly.pdbx_seq_one_letter_code
_entity_poly.pdbx_strand_id
1 'polypeptide(L)'
;MDYIDFSQPTFYYVLANIFFNPLFWNTVARAEYRSHILTKLAGGNRYLGCYVLAVTIFSIGIIRDYLYTWALDNQPTHPALESPLVQLAAVVLFAVGGTLVLTSMRASPAGILLTLVVYIVYQIALMFEGPFTTMIYENKAKNEKKAQ
;
A
#
# COMPACT_ATOMS: atom_id res chain seq x y z
N MET A 1 -20.36 -11.20 22.45
CA MET A 1 -19.22 -10.64 21.69
C MET A 1 -18.88 -11.68 20.64
N ASP A 2 -19.85 -11.99 19.77
CA ASP A 2 -19.91 -13.30 19.09
C ASP A 2 -19.75 -13.17 17.57
N TYR A 3 -19.23 -12.03 17.11
CA TYR A 3 -19.08 -11.70 15.69
C TYR A 3 -17.63 -11.70 15.23
N ILE A 4 -16.67 -11.73 16.16
CA ILE A 4 -15.23 -11.83 15.87
C ILE A 4 -14.67 -12.93 16.76
N ASP A 5 -14.21 -14.01 16.14
CA ASP A 5 -13.56 -15.12 16.83
C ASP A 5 -12.06 -14.86 16.99
N PHE A 6 -11.68 -14.36 18.17
CA PHE A 6 -10.28 -14.11 18.54
C PHE A 6 -9.49 -15.39 18.86
N SER A 7 -10.11 -16.58 18.85
CA SER A 7 -9.37 -17.83 19.07
C SER A 7 -8.62 -18.29 17.82
N GLN A 8 -9.02 -17.80 16.65
CA GLN A 8 -8.48 -18.29 15.40
C GLN A 8 -7.12 -17.69 15.08
N PRO A 9 -6.11 -18.53 14.78
CA PRO A 9 -4.77 -18.04 14.44
C PRO A 9 -4.76 -17.27 13.11
N THR A 10 -5.67 -17.57 12.19
CA THR A 10 -5.83 -16.90 10.89
C THR A 10 -6.03 -15.39 11.04
N PHE A 11 -6.79 -14.97 12.05
CA PHE A 11 -7.03 -13.57 12.38
C PHE A 11 -5.74 -12.83 12.75
N TYR A 12 -4.86 -13.46 13.53
CA TYR A 12 -3.58 -12.85 13.90
C TYR A 12 -2.56 -12.88 12.77
N TYR A 13 -2.57 -13.91 11.92
CA TYR A 13 -1.70 -13.95 10.74
C TYR A 13 -2.00 -12.82 9.76
N VAL A 14 -3.28 -12.56 9.47
CA VAL A 14 -3.65 -11.44 8.60
C VAL A 14 -3.33 -10.11 9.26
N LEU A 15 -3.61 -9.92 10.56
CA LEU A 15 -3.28 -8.68 11.26
C LEU A 15 -1.77 -8.41 11.25
N ALA A 16 -0.97 -9.41 11.59
CA ALA A 16 0.48 -9.30 11.56
C ALA A 16 0.98 -8.92 10.17
N ASN A 17 0.43 -9.52 9.11
CA ASN A 17 0.83 -9.21 7.75
C ASN A 17 0.39 -7.80 7.29
N ILE A 18 -0.82 -7.36 7.66
CA ILE A 18 -1.31 -5.99 7.39
C ILE A 18 -0.37 -4.94 7.99
N PHE A 19 0.09 -5.14 9.22
CA PHE A 19 1.04 -4.21 9.85
C PHE A 19 2.46 -4.35 9.33
N PHE A 20 2.90 -5.59 9.09
CA PHE A 20 4.26 -5.87 8.61
C PHE A 20 4.52 -5.21 7.26
N ASN A 21 3.55 -5.21 6.36
CA ASN A 21 3.67 -4.67 5.01
C ASN A 21 4.18 -3.21 5.00
N PRO A 22 3.45 -2.21 5.54
CA PRO A 22 3.92 -0.83 5.69
C PRO A 22 5.25 -0.66 6.40
N LEU A 23 5.49 -1.45 7.44
CA LEU A 23 6.72 -1.34 8.21
C LEU A 23 7.93 -1.86 7.42
N PHE A 24 7.76 -2.97 6.69
CA PHE A 24 8.81 -3.60 5.92
C PHE A 24 9.33 -2.67 4.83
N TRP A 25 8.47 -2.23 3.90
CA TRP A 25 8.97 -1.41 2.78
C TRP A 25 9.50 -0.06 3.24
N ASN A 26 8.91 0.56 4.26
CA ASN A 26 9.42 1.83 4.82
C ASN A 26 10.78 1.64 5.49
N THR A 27 10.95 0.56 6.25
CA THR A 27 12.23 0.26 6.91
C THR A 27 13.31 -0.04 5.87
N VAL A 28 12.98 -0.86 4.86
CA VAL A 28 13.91 -1.23 3.80
C VAL A 28 14.30 -0.01 2.96
N ALA A 29 13.35 0.86 2.60
CA ALA A 29 13.65 2.10 1.88
C ALA A 29 14.57 3.04 2.68
N ARG A 30 14.35 3.17 4.00
CA ARG A 30 15.21 3.97 4.88
C ARG A 30 16.59 3.33 5.07
N ALA A 31 16.66 2.01 5.17
CA ALA A 31 17.92 1.27 5.25
C ALA A 31 18.74 1.44 3.97
N GLU A 32 18.10 1.33 2.80
CA GLU A 32 18.73 1.61 1.50
C GLU A 32 19.24 3.05 1.45
N TYR A 33 18.45 4.04 1.88
CA TYR A 33 18.89 5.44 1.91
C TYR A 33 20.13 5.68 2.79
N ARG A 34 20.22 5.03 3.96
CA ARG A 34 21.34 5.26 4.89
C ARG A 34 22.59 4.44 4.58
N SER A 35 22.43 3.23 4.06
CA SER A 35 23.51 2.23 4.04
C SER A 35 23.71 1.54 2.70
N HIS A 36 22.82 1.79 1.73
CA HIS A 36 22.81 1.20 0.40
C HIS A 36 22.90 -0.33 0.40
N ILE A 37 22.26 -0.98 1.38
CA ILE A 37 22.33 -2.43 1.58
C ILE A 37 21.79 -3.18 0.37
N LEU A 38 20.64 -2.77 -0.19
CA LEU A 38 20.07 -3.45 -1.35
C LEU A 38 20.96 -3.31 -2.57
N THR A 39 21.49 -2.11 -2.80
CA THR A 39 22.43 -1.86 -3.91
C THR A 39 23.70 -2.69 -3.74
N LYS A 40 24.23 -2.82 -2.52
CA LYS A 40 25.40 -3.66 -2.23
C LYS A 40 25.12 -5.16 -2.43
N LEU A 41 23.98 -5.65 -1.95
CA LEU A 41 23.55 -7.04 -2.14
C LEU A 41 23.30 -7.35 -3.63
N ALA A 42 22.86 -6.37 -4.41
CA ALA A 42 22.67 -6.46 -5.86
C ALA A 42 23.97 -6.26 -6.68
N GLY A 43 25.14 -6.44 -6.06
CA GLY A 43 26.44 -6.33 -6.74
C GLY A 43 26.78 -4.92 -7.24
N GLY A 44 26.24 -3.88 -6.59
CA GLY A 44 26.41 -2.48 -6.99
C GLY A 44 25.37 -1.96 -7.98
N ASN A 45 24.46 -2.82 -8.49
CA ASN A 45 23.42 -2.40 -9.42
C ASN A 45 22.15 -1.94 -8.70
N ARG A 46 21.98 -0.62 -8.59
CA ARG A 46 20.81 0.02 -7.95
C ARG A 46 19.47 -0.37 -8.56
N TYR A 47 19.41 -0.62 -9.88
CA TYR A 47 18.15 -0.95 -10.56
C TYR A 47 17.73 -2.38 -10.25
N LEU A 48 18.69 -3.31 -10.21
CA LEU A 48 18.43 -4.69 -9.80
C LEU A 48 17.91 -4.75 -8.36
N GLY A 49 18.54 -4.01 -7.43
CA GLY A 49 18.07 -3.90 -6.05
C GLY A 49 16.64 -3.35 -5.97
N CYS A 50 16.31 -2.34 -6.79
CA CYS A 50 14.95 -1.79 -6.87
C CYS A 50 13.93 -2.80 -7.43
N TYR A 51 14.28 -3.55 -8.48
CA TYR A 51 13.37 -4.57 -9.04
C TYR A 51 13.14 -5.72 -8.07
N VAL A 52 14.19 -6.19 -7.38
CA VAL A 52 14.07 -7.22 -6.35
C VAL A 52 13.14 -6.74 -5.22
N LEU A 53 13.31 -5.49 -4.76
CA LEU A 53 12.41 -4.90 -3.77
C LEU A 53 10.96 -4.83 -4.28
N ALA A 54 10.76 -4.38 -5.52
CA ALA A 54 9.42 -4.28 -6.12
C ALA A 54 8.74 -5.65 -6.18
N VAL A 55 9.41 -6.68 -6.70
CA VAL A 55 8.90 -8.06 -6.75
C VAL A 55 8.59 -8.56 -5.33
N THR A 56 9.44 -8.27 -4.36
CA THR A 56 9.21 -8.65 -2.96
C THR A 56 7.95 -8.01 -2.40
N ILE A 57 7.75 -6.70 -2.61
CA ILE A 57 6.56 -5.97 -2.15
C ILE A 57 5.29 -6.55 -2.79
N PHE A 58 5.30 -6.82 -4.09
CA PHE A 58 4.16 -7.42 -4.78
C PHE A 58 3.85 -8.83 -4.26
N SER A 59 4.86 -9.69 -4.12
CA SER A 59 4.69 -11.05 -3.60
C SER A 59 4.12 -11.04 -2.18
N ILE A 60 4.62 -10.17 -1.32
CA ILE A 60 4.09 -9.99 0.04
C ILE A 60 2.64 -9.47 -0.01
N GLY A 61 2.30 -8.60 -0.96
CA GLY A 61 0.93 -8.15 -1.20
C GLY A 61 -0.02 -9.28 -1.60
N ILE A 62 0.42 -10.20 -2.46
CA ILE A 62 -0.38 -11.39 -2.83
C ILE A 62 -0.60 -12.28 -1.60
N ILE A 63 0.44 -12.50 -0.78
CA ILE A 63 0.32 -13.27 0.46
C ILE A 63 -0.66 -12.60 1.43
N ARG A 64 -0.63 -11.26 1.54
CA ARG A 64 -1.60 -10.51 2.34
C ARG A 64 -3.03 -10.80 1.91
N ASP A 65 -3.29 -10.73 0.60
CA ASP A 65 -4.65 -10.90 0.06
C ASP A 65 -5.14 -12.33 0.27
N TYR A 66 -4.25 -13.31 0.12
CA TYR A 66 -4.54 -14.70 0.46
C TYR A 66 -4.88 -14.88 1.96
N LEU A 67 -4.02 -14.37 2.86
CA LEU A 67 -4.25 -14.46 4.31
C LEU A 67 -5.52 -13.73 4.74
N TYR A 68 -5.85 -12.61 4.08
CA TYR A 68 -7.07 -11.86 4.34
C TYR A 68 -8.31 -12.67 3.99
N THR A 69 -8.32 -13.28 2.80
CA THR A 69 -9.43 -14.14 2.37
C THR A 69 -9.55 -15.35 3.29
N TRP A 70 -8.42 -15.99 3.62
CA TRP A 70 -8.38 -17.13 4.54
C TRP A 70 -8.90 -16.76 5.94
N ALA A 71 -8.57 -15.58 6.45
CA ALA A 71 -9.10 -15.11 7.73
C ALA A 71 -10.62 -14.86 7.67
N LEU A 72 -11.12 -14.27 6.58
CA LEU A 72 -12.56 -14.05 6.40
C LEU A 72 -13.34 -15.37 6.31
N ASP A 73 -12.82 -16.36 5.58
CA ASP A 73 -13.48 -17.66 5.39
C ASP A 73 -13.64 -18.45 6.69
N ASN A 74 -12.76 -18.21 7.67
CA ASN A 74 -12.84 -18.87 8.96
C ASN A 74 -13.61 -18.05 10.01
N GLN A 75 -13.96 -16.79 9.75
CA GLN A 75 -14.76 -15.98 10.69
C GLN A 75 -16.27 -16.15 10.51
N PRO A 76 -17.08 -15.97 11.57
CA PRO A 76 -18.52 -16.12 11.47
C PRO A 76 -19.12 -14.97 10.63
N THR A 77 -19.99 -15.32 9.68
CA THR A 77 -20.72 -14.34 8.87
C THR A 77 -21.93 -13.80 9.63
N HIS A 78 -22.21 -12.50 9.49
CA HIS A 78 -23.39 -11.90 10.10
C HIS A 78 -24.61 -12.02 9.16
N PRO A 79 -25.75 -12.58 9.59
CA PRO A 79 -26.91 -12.82 8.71
C PRO A 79 -27.43 -11.57 8.00
N ALA A 80 -27.35 -10.39 8.63
CA ALA A 80 -27.72 -9.13 7.99
C ALA A 80 -26.89 -8.78 6.74
N LEU A 81 -25.62 -9.24 6.67
CA LEU A 81 -24.73 -9.02 5.53
C LEU A 81 -25.01 -9.98 4.36
N GLU A 82 -25.70 -11.10 4.63
CA GLU A 82 -26.09 -12.09 3.61
C GLU A 82 -27.37 -11.68 2.86
N SER A 83 -28.01 -10.58 3.27
CA SER A 83 -29.23 -10.11 2.61
C SER A 83 -28.98 -9.75 1.13
N PRO A 84 -29.91 -10.07 0.22
CA PRO A 84 -29.77 -9.76 -1.21
C PRO A 84 -29.52 -8.27 -1.50
N LEU A 85 -30.06 -7.40 -0.64
CA LEU A 85 -29.87 -5.95 -0.74
C LEU A 85 -28.42 -5.55 -0.49
N VAL A 86 -27.77 -6.14 0.52
CA VAL A 86 -26.35 -5.85 0.84
C VAL A 86 -25.43 -6.40 -0.24
N GLN A 87 -25.71 -7.60 -0.78
CA GLN A 87 -24.95 -8.15 -1.90
C GLN A 87 -25.09 -7.29 -3.17
N LEU A 88 -26.30 -6.82 -3.47
CA LEU A 88 -26.53 -5.88 -4.58
C LEU A 88 -25.77 -4.57 -4.37
N ALA A 89 -25.81 -4.02 -3.15
CA ALA A 89 -25.05 -2.82 -2.81
C ALA A 89 -23.54 -3.03 -3.00
N ALA A 90 -22.99 -4.19 -2.59
CA ALA A 90 -21.60 -4.53 -2.80
C ALA A 90 -21.23 -4.59 -4.29
N VAL A 91 -22.06 -5.21 -5.13
CA VAL A 91 -21.85 -5.26 -6.59
C VAL A 91 -21.91 -3.87 -7.22
N VAL A 92 -22.89 -3.04 -6.83
CA VAL A 92 -23.02 -1.66 -7.31
C VAL A 92 -21.80 -0.83 -6.90
N LEU A 93 -21.36 -0.94 -5.65
CA LEU A 93 -20.17 -0.22 -5.17
C LEU A 93 -18.91 -0.66 -5.91
N PHE A 94 -18.74 -1.96 -6.17
CA PHE A 94 -17.62 -2.47 -6.94
C PHE A 94 -17.64 -1.95 -8.39
N ALA A 95 -18.81 -1.97 -9.04
CA ALA A 95 -18.97 -1.47 -10.40
C ALA A 95 -18.74 0.05 -10.51
N VAL A 96 -19.28 0.83 -9.57
CA VAL A 96 -19.06 2.28 -9.49
C VAL A 96 -17.59 2.57 -9.22
N GLY A 97 -16.97 1.90 -8.25
CA GLY A 97 -15.54 2.03 -7.95
C GLY A 97 -14.66 1.72 -9.16
N GLY A 98 -14.91 0.60 -9.84
CA GLY A 98 -14.19 0.24 -11.07
C GLY A 98 -14.39 1.25 -12.19
N THR A 99 -15.62 1.77 -12.36
CA THR A 99 -15.92 2.83 -13.34
C THR A 99 -15.17 4.11 -13.00
N LEU A 100 -15.14 4.53 -11.74
CA LEU A 100 -14.39 5.70 -11.29
C LEU A 100 -12.89 5.55 -11.58
N VAL A 101 -12.30 4.39 -11.29
CA VAL A 101 -10.90 4.10 -11.63
C VAL A 101 -10.66 4.20 -13.14
N LEU A 102 -11.45 3.49 -13.96
CA LEU A 102 -11.28 3.50 -15.42
C LEU A 102 -11.53 4.87 -16.05
N THR A 103 -12.48 5.64 -15.50
CA THR A 103 -12.80 7.00 -15.96
C THR A 103 -11.78 8.04 -15.49
N SER A 104 -11.06 7.81 -14.39
CA SER A 104 -9.89 8.63 -14.02
C SER A 104 -8.66 8.36 -14.88
N MET A 105 -8.51 7.14 -15.39
CA MET A 105 -7.42 6.80 -16.30
C MET A 105 -7.64 7.34 -17.72
N ARG A 106 -8.89 7.66 -18.08
CA ARG A 106 -9.25 8.33 -19.34
C ARG A 106 -9.49 9.82 -19.03
N ALA A 107 -9.23 10.74 -19.96
CA ALA A 107 -9.47 12.18 -19.76
C ALA A 107 -10.98 12.51 -19.72
N SER A 108 -11.67 12.16 -18.64
CA SER A 108 -13.11 12.33 -18.45
C SER A 108 -13.44 13.27 -17.28
N PRO A 109 -14.64 13.90 -17.25
CA PRO A 109 -15.04 14.80 -16.16
C PRO A 109 -15.03 14.16 -14.77
N ALA A 110 -15.43 12.89 -14.66
CA ALA A 110 -15.34 12.13 -13.41
C ALA A 110 -13.89 11.91 -12.99
N GLY A 111 -13.00 11.69 -13.97
CA GLY A 111 -11.57 11.62 -13.74
C GLY A 111 -10.99 12.91 -13.15
N ILE A 112 -11.39 14.08 -13.67
CA ILE A 112 -10.96 15.38 -13.15
C ILE A 112 -11.38 15.55 -11.67
N LEU A 113 -12.62 15.17 -11.32
CA LEU A 113 -13.11 15.23 -9.95
C LEU A 113 -12.32 14.29 -9.01
N LEU A 114 -12.04 13.07 -9.46
CA LEU A 114 -11.23 12.12 -8.68
C LEU A 114 -9.79 12.58 -8.54
N THR A 115 -9.19 13.16 -9.59
CA THR A 115 -7.87 13.78 -9.51
C THR A 115 -7.84 14.88 -8.46
N LEU A 116 -8.89 15.71 -8.36
CA LEU A 116 -9.01 16.72 -7.31
C LEU A 116 -9.06 16.10 -5.90
N VAL A 117 -9.82 15.03 -5.70
CA VAL A 117 -9.89 14.33 -4.41
C VAL A 117 -8.53 13.70 -4.04
N VAL A 118 -7.90 13.00 -4.98
CA VAL A 118 -6.56 12.42 -4.80
C VAL A 118 -5.53 13.51 -4.51
N TYR A 119 -5.62 14.66 -5.19
CA TYR A 119 -4.76 15.80 -4.95
C TYR A 119 -4.86 16.30 -3.49
N ILE A 120 -6.06 16.40 -2.92
CA ILE A 120 -6.26 16.80 -1.51
C ILE A 120 -5.64 15.77 -0.56
N VAL A 121 -5.91 14.48 -0.77
CA VAL A 121 -5.31 13.40 0.04
C VAL A 121 -3.79 13.43 -0.06
N TYR A 122 -3.25 13.69 -1.25
CA TYR A 122 -1.83 13.82 -1.49
C TYR A 122 -1.22 15.02 -0.74
N GLN A 123 -1.91 16.16 -0.66
CA GLN A 123 -1.45 17.29 0.16
C GLN A 123 -1.32 16.91 1.65
N ILE A 124 -2.24 16.10 2.17
CA ILE A 124 -2.17 15.62 3.55
C ILE A 124 -1.00 14.64 3.72
N ALA A 125 -0.82 13.69 2.79
CA ALA A 125 0.30 12.76 2.81
C ALA A 125 1.66 13.48 2.76
N LEU A 126 1.77 14.52 1.92
CA LEU A 126 2.95 15.36 1.81
C LEU A 126 3.29 16.12 3.11
N MET A 127 2.32 16.37 4.00
CA MET A 127 2.61 16.96 5.32
C MET A 127 3.50 16.03 6.16
N PHE A 128 3.32 14.71 6.02
CA PHE A 128 4.07 13.70 6.76
C PHE A 128 5.37 13.30 6.02
N GLU A 129 5.33 13.17 4.70
CA GLU A 129 6.49 12.75 3.90
C GLU A 129 7.43 13.91 3.54
N GLY A 130 6.90 15.13 3.43
CA GLY A 130 7.62 16.34 3.05
C GLY A 130 8.92 16.56 3.85
N PRO A 131 8.91 16.48 5.19
CA PRO A 131 10.12 16.63 6.00
C PRO A 131 11.22 15.63 5.63
N PHE A 132 10.87 14.38 5.33
CA PHE A 132 11.84 13.35 4.94
C PHE A 132 12.39 13.60 3.53
N THR A 133 11.51 13.91 2.58
CA THR A 133 11.87 14.18 1.19
C THR A 133 12.76 15.42 1.06
N THR A 134 12.45 16.50 1.79
CA THR A 134 13.28 17.72 1.84
C THR A 134 14.69 17.40 2.33
N MET A 135 14.84 16.59 3.39
CA MET A 135 16.16 16.17 3.85
C MET A 135 16.96 15.41 2.79
N ILE A 136 16.31 14.56 1.98
CA ILE A 136 16.99 13.84 0.89
C ILE A 136 17.56 14.83 -0.13
N TYR A 137 16.76 15.80 -0.58
CA TYR A 137 17.17 16.79 -1.58
C TYR A 137 18.24 17.75 -1.04
N GLU A 138 18.13 18.19 0.22
CA GLU A 138 19.15 19.03 0.85
C GLU A 138 20.50 18.31 0.95
N ASN A 139 20.50 17.04 1.35
CA ASN A 139 21.71 16.23 1.43
C ASN A 139 22.33 16.04 0.04
N LYS A 140 21.51 15.81 -0.99
CA LYS A 140 21.98 15.73 -2.38
C LYS A 140 22.65 17.04 -2.81
N ALA A 141 22.00 18.18 -2.60
CA ALA A 141 22.55 19.49 -2.96
C ALA A 141 23.85 19.81 -2.20
N LYS A 142 23.95 19.45 -0.91
CA LYS A 142 25.18 19.58 -0.12
C LYS A 142 26.31 18.71 -0.68
N ASN A 143 26.01 17.49 -1.14
CA ASN A 143 27.00 16.59 -1.73
C ASN A 143 27.48 17.07 -3.10
N GLU A 144 26.59 17.61 -3.94
CA GLU A 144 26.95 18.21 -5.23
C GLU A 144 27.87 19.42 -5.05
N LYS A 145 27.57 20.32 -4.10
CA LYS A 145 28.42 21.47 -3.77
C LYS A 145 29.80 21.09 -3.21
N LYS A 146 29.93 19.91 -2.58
CA LYS A 146 31.21 19.41 -2.06
C LYS A 146 32.06 18.72 -3.14
N ALA A 147 31.44 18.26 -4.22
CA ALA A 147 32.11 17.58 -5.32
C ALA A 147 32.60 18.56 -6.42
N GLN A 148 32.25 19.84 -6.30
CA GLN A 148 32.62 20.95 -7.18
C GLN A 148 33.70 21.81 -6.53
#